data_AF-A0A2V4DIU0-F1
#
_entry.id   AF-A0A2V4DIU0-F1
#
_cell.length_a   1.000
_cell.length_b   1.000
_cell.length_c   1.000
_cell.angle_alpha   90.00
_cell.angle_beta   90.00
_cell.angle_gamma   90.00
#
_symmetry.space_group_name_H-M   'P 1'
#
loop_
_entity.id
_entity.type
_entity.pdbx_description
1 polymer ?
#
loop_
_entity_poly.entity_id
_entity_poly.type
_entity_poly.pdbx_seq_one_letter_code
_entity_poly.pdbx_strand_id
1 'polypeptide(L)'
;KEVPTIIRYDVPKGSRFTAMSHGFTVLSYALISLSQKKPFLAFGLPGAGLVTLGSAIGMRALNRVNDFTGGTIDLNLTVGPGLTAAWISMLGISLIFTGLVLQGTRSIMKRLIVRNFGLD
;
A
#
# COMPACT_ATOMS: atom_id res chain seq x y z
N LYS A 1 21.61 0.98 -53.35
CA LYS A 1 21.72 2.45 -53.20
C LYS A 1 20.61 2.87 -52.24
N GLU A 2 20.93 3.06 -50.97
CA GLU A 2 19.93 3.40 -49.95
C GLU A 2 19.61 4.89 -50.04
N VAL A 3 18.31 5.22 -50.02
CA VAL A 3 17.82 6.59 -50.02
C VAL A 3 17.48 6.94 -48.56
N PRO A 4 18.14 7.96 -47.97
CA PRO A 4 17.85 8.35 -46.61
C PRO A 4 16.48 9.03 -46.54
N THR A 5 15.58 8.47 -45.72
CA THR A 5 14.27 9.05 -45.45
C THR A 5 14.28 9.66 -44.05
N ILE A 6 14.13 10.98 -43.96
CA ILE A 6 14.05 11.71 -42.70
C ILE A 6 12.57 11.86 -42.33
N ILE A 7 12.10 11.07 -41.38
CA ILE A 7 10.73 11.16 -40.86
C ILE A 7 10.73 12.06 -39.62
N ARG A 8 10.15 13.26 -39.72
CA ARG A 8 9.90 14.12 -38.55
C ARG A 8 8.57 13.76 -37.93
N TYR A 9 8.59 13.25 -36.70
CA TYR A 9 7.41 12.92 -35.89
C TYR A 9 6.89 14.13 -35.10
N ASP A 10 6.89 15.31 -35.71
CA ASP A 10 6.41 16.52 -35.04
C ASP A 10 4.88 16.63 -35.21
N VAL A 11 4.16 15.86 -34.39
CA VAL A 11 2.69 15.86 -34.37
C VAL A 11 2.20 16.97 -33.42
N PRO A 12 1.38 17.94 -33.89
CA PRO A 12 0.80 18.95 -33.03
C PRO A 12 -0.12 18.25 -32.03
N LYS A 13 0.28 18.23 -30.75
CA LYS A 13 -0.31 17.46 -29.64
C LYS A 13 -0.13 15.92 -29.76
N GLY A 14 1.13 15.47 -29.79
CA GLY A 14 1.50 14.04 -29.78
C GLY A 14 1.16 13.23 -28.52
N SER A 15 0.62 13.83 -27.45
CA SER A 15 0.30 13.10 -26.21
C SER A 15 -1.18 12.71 -26.17
N ARG A 16 -1.49 11.45 -26.49
CA ARG A 16 -2.86 10.87 -26.43
C ARG A 16 -3.35 10.66 -24.97
N PHE A 17 -2.46 10.81 -23.98
CA PHE A 17 -2.77 10.69 -22.56
C PHE A 17 -2.12 11.84 -21.77
N THR A 18 -2.81 12.34 -20.76
CA THR A 18 -2.16 13.20 -19.75
C THR A 18 -1.10 12.39 -19.01
N ALA A 19 0.06 12.97 -18.71
CA ALA A 19 1.14 12.28 -17.99
C ALA A 19 0.65 11.60 -16.69
N MET A 20 -0.31 12.24 -16.01
CA MET A 20 -0.96 11.72 -14.81
C MET A 20 -1.74 10.43 -15.07
N SER A 21 -2.62 10.39 -16.09
CA SER A 21 -3.41 9.20 -16.40
C SER A 21 -2.53 8.01 -16.79
N HIS A 22 -1.45 8.26 -17.55
CA HIS A 22 -0.50 7.21 -17.92
C HIS A 22 0.27 6.70 -16.70
N GLY A 23 0.71 7.60 -15.81
CA GLY A 23 1.39 7.25 -14.56
C GLY A 23 0.55 6.34 -13.66
N PHE A 24 -0.74 6.65 -13.47
CA PHE A 24 -1.64 5.79 -12.69
C PHE A 24 -1.85 4.41 -13.32
N THR A 25 -1.89 4.32 -14.65
CA THR A 25 -1.97 3.03 -15.36
C THR A 25 -0.73 2.19 -15.10
N VAL A 26 0.46 2.76 -15.25
CA VAL A 26 1.73 2.05 -14.98
C VAL A 26 1.83 1.64 -13.50
N LEU A 27 1.45 2.52 -12.57
CA LEU A 27 1.42 2.22 -11.14
C LEU A 27 0.45 1.06 -10.84
N SER A 28 -0.73 1.06 -11.44
CA SER A 28 -1.72 -0.02 -11.28
C SER A 28 -1.17 -1.36 -11.74
N TYR A 29 -0.53 -1.40 -12.91
CA TYR A 29 0.13 -2.61 -13.39
C TYR A 29 1.29 -3.05 -12.50
N ALA A 30 2.08 -2.10 -11.99
CA ALA A 30 3.16 -2.38 -11.05
C ALA A 30 2.62 -2.98 -9.74
N LEU A 31 1.54 -2.43 -9.18
CA LEU A 31 0.87 -2.95 -7.98
C LEU A 31 0.32 -4.37 -8.19
N ILE A 32 -0.33 -4.62 -9.32
CA ILE A 32 -0.84 -5.96 -9.67
C ILE A 32 0.33 -6.95 -9.78
N SER A 33 1.39 -6.58 -10.48
CA SER A 33 2.58 -7.42 -10.64
C SER A 33 3.29 -7.69 -9.31
N LEU A 34 3.38 -6.66 -8.45
CA LEU A 34 4.01 -6.76 -7.14
C LEU A 34 3.20 -7.66 -6.19
N SER A 35 1.87 -7.53 -6.19
CA SER A 35 0.95 -8.39 -5.43
C SER A 35 1.14 -9.87 -5.79
N GLN A 36 1.29 -10.19 -7.09
CA GLN A 36 1.49 -11.56 -7.54
C GLN A 36 2.89 -12.11 -7.21
N LYS A 37 3.95 -11.31 -7.39
CA LYS A 37 5.33 -11.79 -7.21
C LYS A 37 5.77 -11.77 -5.74
N LYS A 38 5.39 -10.75 -4.98
CA LYS A 38 5.84 -10.47 -3.61
C LYS A 38 4.67 -9.89 -2.80
N PRO A 39 3.64 -10.69 -2.48
CA PRO A 39 2.42 -10.21 -1.83
C PRO A 39 2.66 -9.52 -0.48
N PHE A 40 3.65 -9.99 0.29
CA PHE A 40 4.03 -9.35 1.55
C PHE A 40 4.54 -7.91 1.36
N LEU A 41 5.24 -7.61 0.26
CA LEU A 41 5.65 -6.24 -0.04
C LEU A 41 4.46 -5.36 -0.43
N ALA A 42 3.48 -5.93 -1.14
CA ALA A 42 2.29 -5.19 -1.60
C ALA A 42 1.33 -4.84 -0.46
N PHE A 43 1.14 -5.73 0.53
CA PHE A 43 0.19 -5.52 1.63
C PHE A 43 0.84 -5.25 2.99
N GLY A 44 1.98 -5.89 3.28
CA GLY A 44 2.67 -5.76 4.55
C GLY A 44 3.33 -4.39 4.74
N LEU A 45 3.95 -3.82 3.70
CA LEU A 45 4.59 -2.50 3.79
C LEU A 45 3.56 -1.38 4.04
N PRO A 46 2.44 -1.28 3.29
CA PRO A 46 1.38 -0.33 3.63
C PRO A 46 0.73 -0.60 4.99
N GLY A 47 0.54 -1.87 5.37
CA GLY A 47 -0.02 -2.24 6.67
C GLY A 47 0.87 -1.78 7.83
N ALA A 48 2.18 -1.97 7.75
CA ALA A 48 3.14 -1.47 8.74
C ALA A 48 3.14 0.07 8.81
N GLY A 49 3.01 0.74 7.66
CA GLY A 49 2.82 2.19 7.59
C GLY A 49 1.56 2.64 8.34
N LEU A 50 0.43 1.96 8.14
CA LEU A 50 -0.81 2.27 8.84
C LEU A 50 -0.71 2.02 10.35
N VAL A 51 -0.07 0.93 10.79
CA VAL A 51 0.13 0.67 12.23
C VAL A 51 1.00 1.74 12.88
N THR A 52 2.11 2.14 12.24
CA THR A 52 2.99 3.19 12.77
C THR A 52 2.29 4.54 12.84
N LEU A 53 1.51 4.90 11.81
CA LEU A 53 0.71 6.12 11.81
C LEU A 53 -0.40 6.08 12.87
N GLY A 54 -1.14 4.98 12.97
CA GLY A 54 -2.18 4.78 13.98
C GLY A 54 -1.61 4.88 15.40
N SER A 55 -0.48 4.22 15.66
CA SER A 55 0.22 4.30 16.95
C SER A 55 0.73 5.71 17.25
N ALA A 56 1.28 6.43 16.25
CA ALA A 56 1.73 7.81 16.43
C ALA A 56 0.58 8.76 16.78
N ILE A 57 -0.58 8.61 16.13
CA ILE A 57 -1.79 9.38 16.43
C ILE A 57 -2.30 9.01 17.83
N GLY A 58 -2.31 7.72 18.17
CA GLY A 58 -2.70 7.23 19.51
C GLY A 58 -1.81 7.79 20.63
N MET A 59 -0.49 7.81 20.43
CA MET A 59 0.46 8.35 21.40
C MET A 59 0.25 9.86 21.60
N ARG A 60 0.00 10.60 20.52
CA ARG A 60 -0.34 12.03 20.60
C ARG A 60 -1.65 12.25 21.35
N ALA A 61 -2.64 11.38 21.15
CA ALA A 61 -3.91 11.45 21.87
C ALA A 61 -3.71 11.26 23.39
N LEU A 62 -2.93 10.25 23.79
CA LEU A 62 -2.61 9.98 25.20
C LEU A 62 -1.88 11.15 25.87
N ASN A 63 -0.89 11.73 25.20
CA ASN A 63 -0.16 12.88 25.73
C ASN A 63 -1.09 14.09 25.98
N ARG A 64 -2.05 14.34 25.08
CA ARG A 64 -3.06 15.38 25.29
C ARG A 64 -3.94 15.11 26.51
N VAL A 65 -4.35 13.86 26.73
CA VAL A 65 -5.15 13.50 27.93
C VAL A 65 -4.36 13.78 29.20
N ASN A 66 -3.08 13.42 29.23
CA ASN A 66 -2.22 13.63 30.40
C ASN A 66 -2.07 15.13 30.73
N ASP A 67 -2.00 15.99 29.72
CA ASP A 67 -1.91 17.45 29.90
C ASP A 67 -3.22 18.07 30.43
N PHE A 68 -4.38 17.46 30.16
CA PHE A 68 -5.72 17.94 30.59
C PHE A 68 -6.25 17.32 31.88
N THR A 69 -5.53 16.38 32.50
CA THR A 69 -5.99 15.66 33.72
C THR A 69 -6.06 16.57 34.97
N GLY A 70 -5.76 17.87 34.85
CA GLY A 70 -5.96 18.89 35.89
C GLY A 70 -7.38 19.47 36.01
N GLY A 71 -8.31 19.23 35.07
CA GLY A 71 -9.67 19.77 35.19
C GLY A 71 -10.61 19.40 34.04
N THR A 72 -11.70 18.72 34.38
CA THR A 72 -12.90 18.43 33.55
C THR A 72 -12.66 17.74 32.21
N ILE A 73 -12.98 16.44 32.17
CA ILE A 73 -12.88 15.57 30.99
C ILE A 73 -13.99 15.91 29.99
N ASP A 74 -13.67 16.69 28.97
CA ASP A 74 -14.50 16.83 27.76
C ASP A 74 -14.36 15.55 26.91
N LEU A 75 -15.28 14.61 27.13
CA LEU A 75 -15.29 13.28 26.51
C LEU A 75 -15.39 13.33 24.97
N ASN A 76 -15.98 14.41 24.43
CA ASN A 76 -16.25 14.54 23.00
C ASN A 76 -15.01 14.96 22.18
N LEU A 77 -14.11 15.77 22.76
CA LEU A 77 -12.87 16.20 22.09
C LEU A 77 -11.71 15.20 22.30
N THR A 78 -11.77 14.43 23.39
CA THR A 78 -10.69 13.54 23.83
C THR A 78 -10.70 12.17 23.16
N VAL A 79 -11.88 11.61 22.86
CA VAL A 79 -12.01 10.22 22.35
C VAL A 79 -11.80 10.11 20.84
N GLY A 80 -12.08 11.16 20.07
CA GLY A 80 -12.00 11.14 18.59
C GLY A 80 -10.63 10.70 18.03
N PRO A 81 -9.51 11.28 18.49
CA PRO A 81 -8.17 10.90 18.04
C PRO A 81 -7.77 9.47 18.46
N GLY A 82 -8.18 9.03 19.65
CA GLY A 82 -7.89 7.67 20.14
C GLY A 82 -8.66 6.59 19.37
N LEU A 83 -9.95 6.84 19.09
CA LEU A 83 -10.78 5.92 18.33
C LEU A 83 -10.29 5.78 16.88
N THR A 84 -9.98 6.89 16.20
CA THR A 84 -9.45 6.86 14.84
C THR A 84 -8.08 6.17 14.76
N ALA A 85 -7.21 6.39 15.75
CA ALA A 85 -5.95 5.66 15.89
C ALA A 85 -6.16 4.14 16.01
N ALA A 86 -7.17 3.70 16.77
CA ALA A 86 -7.50 2.28 16.92
C ALA A 86 -7.98 1.67 15.59
N TRP A 87 -8.88 2.35 14.87
CA TRP A 87 -9.37 1.89 13.56
C TRP A 87 -8.25 1.78 12.51
N ILE A 88 -7.40 2.80 12.42
CA ILE A 88 -6.26 2.82 11.48
C ILE A 88 -5.27 1.69 11.81
N SER A 89 -4.99 1.47 13.10
CA SER A 89 -4.09 0.39 13.54
C SER A 89 -4.69 -0.98 13.25
N MET A 90 -6.01 -1.16 13.47
CA MET A 90 -6.72 -2.40 13.19
C MET A 90 -6.72 -2.74 11.69
N LEU A 91 -6.92 -1.73 10.83
CA LEU A 91 -6.74 -1.88 9.38
C LEU A 91 -5.30 -2.26 9.03
N GLY A 92 -4.30 -1.59 9.62
CA GLY A 92 -2.89 -1.89 9.37
C GLY A 92 -2.52 -3.33 9.72
N ILE A 93 -2.99 -3.85 10.86
CA ILE A 93 -2.78 -5.24 11.27
C ILE A 93 -3.47 -6.21 10.29
N SER A 94 -4.70 -5.90 9.85
CA SER A 94 -5.42 -6.70 8.87
C SER A 94 -4.64 -6.84 7.56
N LEU A 95 -4.06 -5.73 7.04
CA LEU A 95 -3.23 -5.76 5.83
C LEU A 95 -1.96 -6.60 6.00
N ILE A 96 -1.27 -6.48 7.14
CA ILE A 96 -0.09 -7.31 7.43
C ILE A 96 -0.48 -8.79 7.44
N PHE A 97 -1.60 -9.13 8.08
CA PHE A 97 -2.10 -10.49 8.12
C PHE A 97 -2.42 -11.02 6.71
N THR A 98 -3.10 -10.24 5.87
CA THR A 98 -3.34 -10.60 4.47
C THR A 98 -2.04 -10.86 3.71
N GLY A 99 -1.03 -10.01 3.90
CA GLY A 99 0.30 -10.18 3.29
C GLY A 99 0.97 -11.49 3.70
N LEU A 100 0.91 -11.86 4.98
CA LEU A 100 1.45 -13.11 5.51
C LEU A 100 0.71 -14.33 4.96
N VAL A 101 -0.62 -14.29 4.93
CA VAL A 101 -1.46 -15.39 4.41
C VAL A 101 -1.15 -15.64 2.94
N LEU A 102 -1.12 -14.60 2.09
CA LEU A 102 -0.79 -14.76 0.68
C LEU A 102 0.65 -15.26 0.47
N GLN A 103 1.60 -14.82 1.28
CA GLN A 103 2.97 -15.34 1.22
C GLN A 103 3.03 -16.84 1.56
N GLY A 104 2.26 -17.28 2.57
CA GLY A 104 2.11 -18.69 2.92
C GLY A 104 1.50 -19.50 1.77
N THR A 105 0.35 -19.08 1.24
CA THR A 105 -0.33 -19.75 0.13
C THR A 105 0.57 -19.86 -1.10
N ARG A 106 1.29 -18.79 -1.46
CA ARG A 106 2.25 -18.80 -2.57
C ARG A 106 3.37 -19.82 -2.36
N SER A 107 3.89 -19.92 -1.14
CA SER A 107 4.94 -20.89 -0.80
C SER A 107 4.46 -22.33 -0.97
N ILE A 108 3.24 -22.62 -0.50
CA ILE A 108 2.61 -23.93 -0.65
C ILE A 108 2.35 -24.25 -2.12
N MET A 109 1.77 -23.31 -2.87
CA MET A 109 1.49 -23.48 -4.29
C MET A 109 2.77 -23.74 -5.09
N LYS A 110 3.85 -23.00 -4.82
CA LYS A 110 5.15 -23.25 -5.47
C LYS A 110 5.66 -24.66 -5.17
N ARG A 111 5.58 -25.11 -3.90
CA ARG A 111 5.98 -26.48 -3.52
C ARG A 111 5.13 -27.55 -4.21
N LEU A 112 3.82 -27.34 -4.32
CA LEU A 112 2.91 -28.29 -4.97
C LEU A 112 3.16 -28.37 -6.48
N ILE A 113 3.45 -27.24 -7.14
CA ILE A 113 3.75 -27.21 -8.57
C ILE A 113 5.04 -27.98 -8.85
N VAL A 114 6.11 -27.71 -8.10
CA VAL A 114 7.39 -28.44 -8.25
C VAL A 114 7.19 -29.94 -7.99
N ARG A 115 6.46 -30.31 -6.93
CA ARG A 115 6.23 -31.71 -6.57
C ARG A 115 5.41 -32.49 -7.63
N ASN A 116 4.37 -31.87 -8.18
CA ASN A 116 3.43 -32.58 -9.05
C ASN A 116 3.78 -32.47 -10.55
N PHE A 117 4.47 -31.41 -10.96
CA PHE A 117 4.76 -31.14 -12.37
C PHE A 117 6.26 -31.20 -12.71
N GLY A 118 7.16 -31.29 -11.72
CA GLY A 118 8.61 -31.38 -11.96
C GLY A 118 9.18 -30.17 -12.71
N LEU A 119 8.48 -29.03 -12.68
CA LEU A 119 8.91 -27.78 -13.30
C LEU A 119 9.73 -27.00 -12.27
N ASP A 120 11.05 -27.00 -12.45
CA ASP A 120 12.01 -26.20 -11.67
C ASP A 120 11.94 -24.70 -12.02
#